data_AF-A0A3G4VJ12-F1
#
_entry.id   AF-A0A3G4VJ12-F1
#
_cell.length_a   1.000
_cell.length_b   1.000
_cell.length_c   1.000
_cell.angle_alpha   90.00
_cell.angle_beta   90.00
_cell.angle_gamma   90.00
#
_symmetry.space_group_name_H-M   'P 1'
#
loop_
_entity.id
_entity.type
_entity.pdbx_description
1 polymer ?
#
loop_
_entity_poly.entity_id
_entity_poly.type
_entity_poly.pdbx_seq_one_letter_code
_entity_poly.pdbx_strand_id
1 'polypeptide(L)'
;MLVIGASLLSGCSVYNAVKAGQLQADYDLILRNSAIYNSDNGSQYSIPVPHNESRNKMLVCYNQSGIFSASDSGELREVANEWLSKNKPGKLAGDELNRSGVWDSRTCYEFDIVDIQPIGAYLDEETEEVVIVGESHG
;
A
#
# COMPACT_ATOMS: atom_id res chain seq x y z
N MET A 1 -44.26 8.10 29.94
CA MET A 1 -42.96 7.43 30.08
C MET A 1 -42.24 7.58 28.74
N LEU A 2 -41.18 8.38 28.73
CA LEU A 2 -40.41 8.76 27.54
C LEU A 2 -39.40 7.64 27.26
N VAL A 3 -39.44 7.02 26.09
CA VAL A 3 -38.35 6.16 25.62
C VAL A 3 -37.85 6.77 24.30
N ILE A 4 -36.94 7.72 24.43
CA ILE A 4 -36.11 8.18 23.31
C ILE A 4 -35.04 7.10 23.12
N GLY A 5 -35.36 6.09 22.31
CA GLY A 5 -34.40 5.09 21.87
C GLY A 5 -33.44 5.73 20.88
N ALA A 6 -32.18 5.90 21.30
CA ALA A 6 -31.12 6.45 20.47
C ALA A 6 -30.89 5.60 19.21
N SER A 7 -31.35 6.10 18.06
CA SER A 7 -30.99 5.60 16.74
C SER A 7 -29.59 6.09 16.36
N LEU A 8 -28.55 5.42 16.87
CA LEU A 8 -27.13 5.69 16.55
C LEU A 8 -26.42 4.50 15.87
N LEU A 9 -27.14 3.63 15.16
CA LEU A 9 -26.54 2.48 14.45
C LEU A 9 -26.21 2.76 12.97
N SER A 10 -26.39 3.98 12.47
CA SER A 10 -26.13 4.33 11.07
C SER A 10 -24.70 4.82 10.77
N GLY A 11 -23.86 5.05 11.79
CA GLY A 11 -22.53 5.66 11.60
C GLY A 11 -21.48 4.70 11.04
N CYS A 12 -21.40 3.46 11.53
CA CYS A 12 -20.34 2.53 11.15
C CYS A 12 -20.54 1.93 9.75
N SER A 13 -21.79 1.70 9.33
CA SER A 13 -22.10 1.10 8.02
C SER A 13 -21.87 2.09 6.87
N VAL A 14 -22.24 3.37 7.06
CA VAL A 14 -22.02 4.42 6.05
C VAL A 14 -20.54 4.74 5.91
N TYR A 15 -19.79 4.79 7.01
CA TYR A 15 -18.34 5.07 6.98
C TYR A 15 -17.55 4.04 6.16
N ASN A 16 -17.86 2.74 6.36
CA ASN A 16 -17.21 1.67 5.60
C ASN A 16 -17.64 1.67 4.13
N ALA A 17 -18.91 1.98 3.84
CA ALA A 17 -19.40 2.08 2.47
C ALA A 17 -18.73 3.23 1.69
N VAL A 18 -18.51 4.39 2.31
CA VAL A 18 -17.81 5.52 1.66
C VAL A 18 -16.36 5.17 1.37
N LYS A 19 -15.66 4.51 2.30
CA LYS A 19 -14.28 4.02 2.08
C LYS A 19 -14.21 3.00 0.95
N ALA A 20 -15.19 2.09 0.87
CA ALA A 20 -15.29 1.10 -0.20
C ALA A 20 -15.54 1.74 -1.56
N GLY A 21 -16.43 2.73 -1.63
CA GLY A 21 -16.65 3.52 -2.85
C GLY A 21 -15.39 4.27 -3.29
N GLN A 22 -14.64 4.86 -2.37
CA GLN A 22 -13.38 5.54 -2.69
C GLN A 22 -12.32 4.57 -3.23
N LEU A 23 -12.14 3.42 -2.58
CA LEU A 23 -11.14 2.45 -3.01
C LEU A 23 -11.46 1.88 -4.41
N GLN A 24 -12.75 1.63 -4.70
CA GLN A 24 -13.21 1.22 -6.04
C GLN A 24 -13.07 2.35 -7.09
N ALA A 25 -13.17 3.61 -6.69
CA ALA A 25 -12.94 4.74 -7.60
C ALA A 25 -11.44 4.97 -7.88
N ASP A 26 -10.58 4.57 -6.95
CA ASP A 26 -9.14 4.77 -7.01
C ASP A 26 -8.42 3.64 -7.77
N TYR A 27 -8.90 2.40 -7.64
CA TYR A 27 -8.25 1.19 -8.13
C TYR A 27 -9.20 0.28 -8.90
N ASP A 28 -8.68 -0.41 -9.92
CA ASP A 28 -9.43 -1.46 -10.59
C ASP A 28 -9.48 -2.73 -9.73
N LEU A 29 -10.53 -2.83 -8.92
CA LEU A 29 -10.80 -3.96 -8.03
C LEU A 29 -11.68 -5.05 -8.67
N ILE A 30 -12.22 -4.82 -9.88
CA ILE A 30 -13.28 -5.63 -10.49
C ILE A 30 -12.71 -6.66 -11.47
N LEU A 31 -11.58 -6.37 -12.10
CA LEU A 31 -10.92 -7.31 -13.00
C LEU A 31 -10.40 -8.54 -12.23
N ARG A 32 -11.18 -9.64 -12.30
CA ARG A 32 -10.90 -10.97 -11.71
C ARG A 32 -9.57 -11.62 -12.13
N ASN A 33 -8.78 -10.97 -12.99
CA ASN A 33 -7.50 -11.46 -13.49
C ASN A 33 -6.36 -10.44 -13.37
N SER A 34 -6.60 -9.19 -12.97
CA SER A 34 -5.53 -8.20 -12.91
C SER A 34 -5.02 -8.04 -11.48
N ALA A 35 -3.74 -8.34 -11.35
CA ALA A 35 -2.85 -8.02 -10.25
C ALA A 35 -2.70 -9.03 -9.11
N ILE A 36 -2.83 -10.33 -9.38
CA ILE A 36 -2.14 -11.30 -8.51
C ILE A 36 -0.63 -11.14 -8.74
N TYR A 37 0.10 -10.84 -7.67
CA TYR A 37 1.55 -10.78 -7.64
C TYR A 37 2.09 -11.99 -6.89
N ASN A 38 3.01 -12.72 -7.51
CA ASN A 38 3.76 -13.79 -6.85
C ASN A 38 5.05 -13.17 -6.32
N SER A 39 5.12 -12.99 -5.01
CA SER A 39 6.32 -12.45 -4.35
C SER A 39 7.41 -13.52 -4.31
N ASP A 40 8.66 -13.07 -4.23
CA ASP A 40 9.83 -13.93 -4.03
C ASP A 40 9.77 -14.70 -2.70
N ASN A 41 8.91 -14.28 -1.76
CA ASN A 41 8.65 -15.02 -0.52
C ASN A 41 7.78 -16.29 -0.72
N GLY A 42 7.31 -16.55 -1.94
CA GLY A 42 6.50 -17.73 -2.30
C GLY A 42 5.00 -17.56 -2.10
N SER A 43 4.54 -16.41 -1.60
CA SER A 43 3.13 -16.08 -1.39
C SER A 43 2.54 -15.23 -2.50
N GLN A 44 1.20 -15.22 -2.57
CA GLN A 44 0.44 -14.43 -3.53
C GLN A 44 -0.23 -13.23 -2.87
N TYR A 45 -0.07 -12.07 -3.48
CA TYR A 45 -0.65 -10.80 -3.07
C TYR A 45 -1.49 -10.23 -4.19
N SER A 46 -2.33 -9.26 -3.86
CA SER A 46 -3.06 -8.47 -4.83
C SER A 46 -2.50 -7.05 -4.86
N ILE A 47 -2.09 -6.57 -6.04
CA ILE A 47 -1.55 -5.21 -6.24
C ILE A 47 -2.37 -4.46 -7.30
N PRO A 48 -3.62 -4.06 -7.00
CA PRO A 48 -4.52 -3.49 -8.00
C PRO A 48 -3.91 -2.30 -8.75
N VAL A 49 -4.18 -2.24 -10.05
CA VAL A 49 -3.72 -1.13 -10.89
C VAL A 49 -4.56 0.11 -10.53
N PRO A 50 -3.93 1.27 -10.26
CA PRO A 50 -4.68 2.50 -10.05
C PRO A 50 -5.37 2.93 -11.35
N HIS A 51 -6.58 3.47 -11.26
CA HIS A 51 -7.28 4.02 -12.44
C HIS A 51 -6.56 5.23 -13.04
N ASN A 52 -5.74 5.91 -12.23
CA ASN A 52 -4.92 7.03 -12.64
C ASN A 52 -3.44 6.72 -12.38
N GLU A 53 -2.65 6.54 -13.43
CA GLU A 53 -1.21 6.27 -13.33
C GLU A 53 -0.41 7.44 -12.74
N SER A 54 -0.94 8.66 -12.76
CA SER A 54 -0.35 9.84 -12.10
C SER A 54 -0.47 9.78 -10.58
N ARG A 55 -1.22 8.80 -10.03
CA ARG A 55 -1.33 8.60 -8.59
C ARG A 55 0.01 8.02 -8.09
N ASN A 56 0.72 8.79 -7.27
CA ASN A 56 1.92 8.33 -6.57
C ASN A 56 1.58 7.45 -5.36
N LYS A 57 0.64 6.51 -5.51
CA LYS A 57 0.25 5.56 -4.48
C LYS A 57 0.03 4.18 -5.07
N MET A 58 0.31 3.14 -4.29
CA MET A 58 0.02 1.75 -4.63
C MET A 58 -0.76 1.07 -3.53
N LEU A 59 -1.68 0.18 -3.90
CA LEU A 59 -2.44 -0.64 -2.97
C LEU A 59 -1.86 -2.05 -3.00
N VAL A 60 -1.55 -2.60 -1.83
CA VAL A 60 -1.11 -4.00 -1.68
C VAL A 60 -2.01 -4.68 -0.66
N CYS A 61 -2.52 -5.86 -1.03
CA CYS A 61 -3.43 -6.64 -0.22
C CYS A 61 -2.98 -8.10 -0.16
N TYR A 62 -3.29 -8.77 0.95
CA TYR A 62 -3.24 -10.22 0.98
C TYR A 62 -4.27 -10.83 0.01
N ASN A 63 -3.89 -11.90 -0.68
CA ASN A 63 -4.81 -12.57 -1.60
C ASN A 63 -5.83 -13.46 -0.87
N GLN A 64 -5.47 -14.00 0.29
CA GLN A 64 -6.38 -14.79 1.13
C GLN A 64 -7.20 -13.87 2.04
N SER A 65 -8.52 -14.07 2.05
CA SER A 65 -9.40 -13.52 3.07
C SER A 65 -9.38 -14.44 4.30
N GLY A 66 -8.91 -13.94 5.43
CA GLY A 66 -8.80 -14.73 6.65
C GLY A 66 -8.70 -13.87 7.90
N ILE A 67 -9.43 -14.28 8.94
CA ILE A 67 -9.53 -13.67 10.29
C ILE A 67 -8.18 -13.50 11.03
N PHE A 68 -7.07 -13.97 10.44
CA PHE A 68 -5.74 -14.00 11.03
C PHE A 68 -4.67 -13.35 10.14
N SER A 69 -5.04 -12.60 9.10
CA SER A 69 -4.06 -11.89 8.28
C SER A 69 -3.27 -10.94 9.17
N ALA A 70 -1.96 -11.19 9.22
CA ALA A 70 -1.00 -10.41 9.99
C ALA A 70 -1.35 -8.92 9.85
N SER A 71 -1.70 -8.30 10.98
CA SER A 71 -1.98 -6.86 11.06
C SER A 71 -0.72 -6.02 10.85
N ASP A 72 0.37 -6.65 10.42
CA ASP A 72 1.66 -6.04 10.22
C ASP A 72 1.74 -5.59 8.76
N SER A 73 1.89 -4.27 8.59
CA SER A 73 2.14 -3.64 7.31
C SER A 73 3.54 -3.97 6.77
N GLY A 74 4.45 -4.48 7.61
CA GLY A 74 5.82 -4.82 7.25
C GLY A 74 5.91 -5.72 6.02
N GLU A 75 5.19 -6.86 6.04
CA GLU A 75 5.19 -7.81 4.92
C GLU A 75 4.63 -7.18 3.63
N LEU A 76 3.55 -6.40 3.73
CA LEU A 76 2.95 -5.74 2.57
C LEU A 76 3.84 -4.62 2.02
N ARG A 77 4.64 -3.96 2.88
CA ARG A 77 5.66 -2.99 2.49
C ARG A 77 6.84 -3.66 1.81
N GLU A 78 7.30 -4.81 2.30
CA GLU A 78 8.34 -5.61 1.64
C GLU A 78 7.90 -6.01 0.23
N VAL A 79 6.68 -6.53 0.10
CA VAL A 79 6.09 -6.87 -1.20
C VAL A 79 5.93 -5.64 -2.10
N ALA A 80 5.53 -4.49 -1.52
CA ALA A 80 5.44 -3.23 -2.26
C ALA A 80 6.80 -2.82 -2.83
N ASN A 81 7.85 -2.86 -2.00
CA ASN A 81 9.22 -2.54 -2.41
C ASN A 81 9.77 -3.54 -3.43
N GLU A 82 9.46 -4.83 -3.28
CA GLU A 82 9.82 -5.85 -4.24
C GLU A 82 9.21 -5.54 -5.62
N TRP A 83 7.91 -5.24 -5.65
CA TRP A 83 7.22 -4.86 -6.89
C TRP A 83 7.79 -3.56 -7.49
N LEU A 84 8.05 -2.54 -6.67
CA LEU A 84 8.63 -1.27 -7.11
C LEU A 84 10.04 -1.45 -7.67
N SER A 85 10.89 -2.28 -7.05
CA SER A 85 12.24 -2.54 -7.56
C SER A 85 12.23 -3.13 -8.98
N LYS A 86 11.22 -3.95 -9.29
CA LYS A 86 11.06 -4.64 -10.58
C LYS A 86 10.35 -3.77 -11.64
N ASN A 87 9.41 -2.90 -11.23
CA ASN A 87 8.52 -2.19 -12.15
C ASN A 87 8.75 -0.66 -12.20
N LYS A 88 9.32 -0.07 -11.15
CA LYS A 88 9.61 1.37 -11.01
C LYS A 88 10.96 1.59 -10.30
N PRO A 89 12.10 1.28 -10.95
CA PRO A 89 13.42 1.44 -10.34
C PRO A 89 13.65 2.86 -9.80
N GLY A 90 14.28 2.96 -8.62
CA GLY A 90 14.49 4.24 -7.94
C GLY A 90 13.33 4.70 -7.05
N LYS A 91 12.26 3.90 -6.93
CA LYS A 91 11.11 4.17 -6.05
C LYS A 91 11.03 3.20 -4.87
N LEU A 92 10.46 3.67 -3.76
CA LEU A 92 10.15 2.89 -2.55
C LEU A 92 8.75 3.19 -2.03
N ALA A 93 8.23 2.27 -1.21
CA ALA A 93 7.02 2.42 -0.43
C ALA A 93 7.28 3.34 0.77
N GLY A 94 6.65 4.52 0.76
CA GLY A 94 6.72 5.55 1.80
C GLY A 94 5.65 5.37 2.87
N ASP A 95 4.96 6.46 3.23
CA ASP A 95 3.92 6.44 4.26
C ASP A 95 2.80 5.46 3.90
N GLU A 96 2.22 4.84 4.93
CA GLU A 96 1.18 3.82 4.78
C GLU A 96 -0.18 4.29 5.31
N LEU A 97 -1.23 3.85 4.64
CA LEU A 97 -2.61 4.05 5.04
C LEU A 97 -3.34 2.70 5.04
N ASN A 98 -3.85 2.32 6.20
CA ASN A 98 -4.62 1.09 6.35
C ASN A 98 -5.97 1.20 5.58
N ARG A 99 -6.15 0.33 4.59
CA ARG A 99 -7.36 0.17 3.77
C ARG A 99 -8.03 -1.19 4.00
N SER A 100 -7.68 -1.89 5.06
CA SER A 100 -8.20 -3.21 5.40
C SER A 100 -9.70 -3.18 5.69
N GLY A 101 -10.39 -4.28 5.41
CA GLY A 101 -11.83 -4.41 5.65
C GLY A 101 -12.72 -3.76 4.57
N VAL A 102 -12.11 -3.07 3.60
CA VAL A 102 -12.82 -2.27 2.58
C VAL A 102 -13.07 -3.08 1.30
N TRP A 103 -12.09 -3.83 0.82
CA TRP A 103 -12.21 -4.71 -0.35
C TRP A 103 -12.32 -6.17 0.12
N ASP A 104 -13.49 -6.80 -0.03
CA ASP A 104 -13.76 -8.19 0.33
C ASP A 104 -13.27 -8.62 1.73
N SER A 105 -13.25 -7.67 2.68
CA SER A 105 -12.68 -7.84 4.02
C SER A 105 -11.20 -8.26 4.05
N ARG A 106 -10.45 -8.03 2.97
CA ARG A 106 -9.00 -8.27 2.89
C ARG A 106 -8.23 -7.30 3.78
N THR A 107 -7.04 -7.74 4.22
CA THR A 107 -6.05 -6.84 4.79
C THR A 107 -5.30 -6.16 3.65
N CYS A 108 -5.33 -4.82 3.63
CA CYS A 108 -4.81 -3.98 2.56
C CYS A 108 -4.15 -2.74 3.15
N TYR A 109 -3.02 -2.36 2.57
CA TYR A 109 -2.33 -1.11 2.87
C TYR A 109 -2.06 -0.35 1.57
N GLU A 110 -2.31 0.94 1.62
CA GLU A 110 -1.96 1.87 0.56
C GLU A 110 -0.66 2.58 0.94
N PHE A 111 0.34 2.53 0.06
CA PHE A 111 1.64 3.15 0.28
C PHE A 111 1.82 4.32 -0.68
N ASP A 112 2.40 5.41 -0.19
CA ASP A 112 2.99 6.43 -1.05
C ASP A 112 4.16 5.85 -1.84
N ILE A 113 4.32 6.27 -3.09
CA ILE A 113 5.47 5.92 -3.92
C ILE A 113 6.42 7.11 -3.91
N VAL A 114 7.55 6.95 -3.23
CA VAL A 114 8.55 8.01 -3.04
C VAL A 114 9.83 7.69 -3.79
N ASP A 115 10.61 8.72 -4.13
CA ASP A 115 11.96 8.56 -4.65
C ASP A 115 12.91 8.11 -3.55
N ILE A 116 13.85 7.22 -3.88
CA ILE A 116 14.98 6.91 -3.00
C ILE A 116 15.79 8.19 -2.80
N GLN A 117 15.71 8.77 -1.59
CA GLN A 117 16.57 9.89 -1.25
C GLN A 117 17.95 9.36 -0.85
N PRO A 118 19.05 9.91 -1.42
CA PRO A 118 20.38 9.61 -0.93
C PRO A 118 20.53 10.15 0.49
N ILE A 119 21.28 9.43 1.32
CA ILE A 119 21.46 9.74 2.75
C ILE A 119 22.52 10.80 2.95
N GLY A 120 23.40 10.94 1.96
CA GLY A 120 24.36 12.01 1.85
C GLY A 120 25.12 11.92 0.54
N ALA A 121 25.83 13.00 0.22
CA ALA A 121 26.88 13.01 -0.77
C ALA A 121 28.10 13.68 -0.14
N TYR A 122 29.29 13.15 -0.41
CA TYR A 122 30.54 13.79 -0.04
C TYR A 122 31.43 13.92 -1.28
N LEU A 123 32.28 14.95 -1.29
CA LEU A 123 33.32 15.11 -2.29
C LEU A 123 34.52 14.28 -1.83
N ASP A 124 34.96 13.33 -2.65
CA ASP A 124 36.24 12.66 -2.44
C ASP A 124 37.35 13.62 -2.87
N GLU A 125 38.15 14.07 -1.90
CA GLU A 125 39.22 15.05 -2.10
C GLU A 125 40.42 14.48 -2.88
N GLU A 126 40.54 13.15 -2.99
CA GLU A 126 41.63 12.50 -3.71
C GLU A 126 41.28 12.29 -5.19
N THR A 127 40.00 12.07 -5.49
CA THR A 127 39.52 11.82 -6.86
C THR A 127 38.76 13.00 -7.47
N GLU A 128 38.44 14.03 -6.68
CA GLU A 128 37.54 15.15 -7.03
C GLU A 128 36.13 14.70 -7.45
N GLU A 129 35.74 13.47 -7.15
CA GLU A 129 34.45 12.90 -7.52
C GLU A 129 33.40 13.08 -6.41
N VAL A 130 32.15 13.31 -6.80
CA VAL A 130 31.02 13.35 -5.87
C VAL A 130 30.57 11.91 -5.61
N VAL A 131 30.79 11.42 -4.41
CA VAL A 131 30.35 10.10 -3.96
C VAL A 131 28.98 10.22 -3.30
N ILE A 132 27.98 9.52 -3.84
CA ILE A 132 26.61 9.47 -3.30
C ILE A 132 26.47 8.23 -2.40
N VAL A 133 26.03 8.43 -1.16
CA VAL A 133 25.84 7.37 -0.15
C VAL A 133 24.34 7.00 -0.06
N GLY A 134 24.01 5.74 -0.35
CA GLY A 134 22.79 5.04 0.08
C GLY A 134 23.24 3.80 0.88
N GLU A 135 22.74 3.47 2.08
CA GLU A 135 21.39 3.01 2.45
C GLU A 135 21.10 3.29 3.94
N SER A 136 19.82 3.51 4.28
CA SER A 136 19.32 3.62 5.66
C SER A 136 18.12 2.70 5.72
N HIS A 137 18.37 1.47 6.13
CA HIS A 137 17.31 0.58 6.61
C HIS A 137 16.72 1.22 7.88
N GLY A 138 15.47 1.63 7.80
CA GLY A 138 14.66 2.10 8.93
C GLY A 138 13.23 1.62 8.77
#